data_AF-A0A1W2ABX4-F1
#
_entry.id   AF-A0A1W2ABX4-F1
#
_cell.length_a   1.000
_cell.length_b   1.000
_cell.length_c   1.000
_cell.angle_alpha   90.00
_cell.angle_beta   90.00
_cell.angle_gamma   90.00
#
_symmetry.space_group_name_H-M   'P 1'
#
loop_
_entity.id
_entity.type
_entity.pdbx_description
1 polymer ?
#
loop_
_entity_poly.entity_id
_entity_poly.type
_entity_poly.pdbx_seq_one_letter_code
_entity_poly.pdbx_strand_id
1 'polypeptide(L)'
;MKAPFNLVIQFACIASLALTSNFSFGQRLFQSTLIKEEAKPVEMTEVELPKPFKKGDLTPFVPSESSSIKFFIDKESISFINHDEVRLTVVTFNESEKYQGIYIGFRCDEYEFRQYGFLDDGVWRRPAALDWRKIPKPGYNQYVAFLARYSTCQGGGAVLGKTKLLEGLTGVRKEFE
;
A
#
# COMPACT_ATOMS: atom_id res chain seq x y z
N MET A 1 -61.70 -18.85 43.17
CA MET A 1 -62.10 -18.71 44.59
C MET A 1 -60.96 -19.19 45.48
N LYS A 2 -60.41 -18.26 46.28
CA LYS A 2 -59.77 -18.40 47.60
C LYS A 2 -58.73 -19.52 47.84
N ALA A 3 -57.49 -19.09 47.96
CA ALA A 3 -56.50 -19.72 48.84
C ALA A 3 -56.80 -19.42 50.33
N PRO A 4 -56.32 -20.26 51.25
CA PRO A 4 -55.82 -19.79 52.55
C PRO A 4 -54.46 -20.44 52.90
N PHE A 5 -53.39 -19.70 53.19
CA PHE A 5 -53.00 -19.02 54.45
C PHE A 5 -52.44 -19.93 55.57
N ASN A 6 -51.09 -19.90 55.69
CA ASN A 6 -50.18 -19.97 56.86
C ASN A 6 -50.30 -21.03 57.97
N LEU A 7 -49.14 -21.64 58.35
CA LEU A 7 -48.62 -21.66 59.75
C LEU A 7 -47.16 -22.19 59.91
N VAL A 8 -46.27 -21.33 60.46
CA VAL A 8 -45.19 -21.56 61.50
C VAL A 8 -43.98 -22.47 61.16
N ILE A 9 -42.78 -21.91 60.90
CA ILE A 9 -41.61 -21.61 61.79
C ILE A 9 -40.94 -22.85 62.43
N GLN A 10 -39.67 -23.15 62.07
CA GLN A 10 -38.52 -23.13 63.00
C GLN A 10 -37.16 -23.33 62.31
N PHE A 11 -36.19 -22.59 62.83
CA PHE A 11 -34.77 -22.56 62.49
C PHE A 11 -34.05 -23.85 62.88
N ALA A 12 -33.07 -24.28 62.07
CA ALA A 12 -31.87 -24.93 62.58
C ALA A 12 -30.69 -24.68 61.63
N CYS A 13 -29.77 -23.82 62.07
CA CYS A 13 -28.42 -23.69 61.53
C CYS A 13 -27.69 -25.03 61.69
N ILE A 14 -27.17 -25.58 60.59
CA ILE A 14 -25.99 -26.45 60.67
C ILE A 14 -25.00 -25.93 59.63
N ALA A 15 -24.03 -25.19 60.14
CA ALA A 15 -22.78 -24.92 59.46
C ALA A 15 -22.02 -26.24 59.34
N SER A 16 -21.81 -26.70 58.12
CA SER A 16 -20.82 -27.72 57.81
C SER A 16 -19.90 -27.16 56.73
N LEU A 17 -18.74 -26.63 57.18
CA LEU A 17 -17.59 -26.46 56.31
C LEU A 17 -17.18 -27.84 55.79
N ALA A 18 -17.30 -28.06 54.49
CA ALA A 18 -16.51 -29.05 53.79
C ALA A 18 -15.67 -28.32 52.74
N LEU A 19 -14.40 -28.12 53.08
CA LEU A 19 -13.33 -27.80 52.14
C LEU A 19 -13.13 -29.01 51.23
N THR A 20 -13.54 -28.90 49.97
CA THR A 20 -12.88 -29.60 48.87
C THR A 20 -12.50 -28.59 47.80
N SER A 21 -11.22 -28.24 47.85
CA SER A 21 -10.46 -27.55 46.83
C SER A 21 -10.46 -28.35 45.53
N ASN A 22 -10.78 -27.68 44.41
CA ASN A 22 -10.12 -27.74 43.10
C ASN A 22 -11.12 -27.52 41.95
N PHE A 23 -11.62 -26.29 41.81
CA PHE A 23 -12.09 -25.81 40.51
C PHE A 23 -12.19 -24.28 40.55
N SER A 24 -11.10 -23.55 40.23
CA SER A 24 -11.21 -22.11 39.85
C SER A 24 -9.90 -21.39 39.46
N PHE A 25 -8.75 -22.06 39.32
CA PHE A 25 -7.49 -21.35 39.02
C PHE A 25 -6.93 -21.56 37.61
N GLY A 26 -7.73 -22.05 36.67
CA GLY A 26 -7.31 -22.28 35.28
C GLY A 26 -7.81 -21.27 34.24
N GLN A 27 -8.75 -20.37 34.60
CA GLN A 27 -9.42 -19.49 33.61
C GLN A 27 -9.07 -18.00 33.73
N ARG A 28 -8.17 -17.58 34.63
CA ARG A 28 -7.84 -16.15 34.81
C ARG A 28 -6.59 -15.66 34.08
N LEU A 29 -5.76 -16.54 33.52
CA LEU A 29 -4.50 -16.15 32.87
C LEU A 29 -4.60 -15.85 31.37
N PHE A 30 -5.74 -16.11 30.73
CA PHE A 30 -5.90 -15.90 29.27
C PHE A 30 -6.59 -14.58 28.88
N GLN A 31 -6.92 -13.71 29.84
CA GLN A 31 -7.73 -12.51 29.54
C GLN A 31 -6.94 -11.18 29.53
N SER A 32 -5.62 -11.17 29.75
CA SER A 32 -4.86 -9.91 29.92
C SER A 32 -3.84 -9.56 28.84
N THR A 33 -3.80 -10.24 27.70
CA THR A 33 -2.97 -9.82 26.54
C THR A 33 -3.77 -9.53 25.28
N LEU A 34 -5.03 -9.15 25.43
CA LEU A 34 -5.82 -8.53 24.37
C LEU A 34 -5.93 -7.03 24.67
N ILE A 35 -4.79 -6.35 24.83
CA ILE A 35 -4.75 -4.93 24.49
C ILE A 35 -4.85 -4.92 22.97
N LYS A 36 -6.10 -4.89 22.48
CA LYS A 36 -6.38 -4.44 21.13
C LYS A 36 -5.93 -2.99 21.13
N GLU A 37 -4.68 -2.77 20.75
CA GLU A 37 -4.22 -1.46 20.32
C GLU A 37 -5.17 -1.09 19.19
N GLU A 38 -6.17 -0.26 19.51
CA GLU A 38 -7.02 0.35 18.51
C GLU A 38 -6.07 1.24 17.71
N ALA A 39 -5.52 0.65 16.64
CA ALA A 39 -4.71 1.34 15.68
C ALA A 39 -5.53 2.56 15.25
N LYS A 40 -5.09 3.73 15.71
CA LYS A 40 -5.65 5.02 15.32
C LYS A 40 -5.78 4.97 13.80
N PRO A 41 -6.98 5.21 13.22
CA PRO A 41 -7.12 5.25 11.77
C PRO A 41 -6.05 6.19 11.24
N VAL A 42 -5.11 5.66 10.46
CA VAL A 42 -4.12 6.47 9.78
C VAL A 42 -4.93 7.33 8.84
N GLU A 43 -5.11 8.60 9.22
CA GLU A 43 -5.71 9.60 8.37
C GLU A 43 -4.83 9.62 7.12
N MET A 44 -5.37 9.10 6.00
CA MET A 44 -4.64 9.06 4.75
C MET A 44 -4.46 10.51 4.32
N THR A 45 -3.31 11.11 4.66
CA THR A 45 -2.94 12.42 4.15
C THR A 45 -3.07 12.36 2.64
N GLU A 46 -4.01 13.14 2.12
CA GLU A 46 -4.34 13.14 0.70
C GLU A 46 -3.08 13.50 -0.09
N VAL A 47 -2.59 12.56 -0.91
CA VAL A 47 -1.39 12.77 -1.70
C VAL A 47 -1.65 13.86 -2.73
N GLU A 48 -0.82 14.90 -2.70
CA GLU A 48 -0.83 15.97 -3.70
C GLU A 48 -0.39 15.41 -5.05
N LEU A 49 -1.19 15.65 -6.09
CA LEU A 49 -0.86 15.24 -7.45
C LEU A 49 0.04 16.30 -8.10
N PRO A 50 1.05 15.90 -8.88
CA PRO A 50 1.97 16.85 -9.49
C PRO A 50 1.25 17.73 -10.52
N LYS A 51 1.85 18.85 -10.90
CA LYS A 51 1.38 19.61 -12.06
C LYS A 51 1.46 18.75 -13.32
N PRO A 52 0.61 18.99 -14.35
CA PRO A 52 0.78 18.35 -15.65
C PRO A 52 2.21 18.57 -16.19
N PHE A 53 2.77 17.53 -16.77
CA PHE A 53 4.14 17.53 -17.27
C PHE A 53 4.35 18.55 -18.40
N LYS A 54 5.60 18.96 -18.61
CA LYS A 54 6.01 19.72 -19.80
C LYS A 54 6.86 18.83 -20.70
N LYS A 55 6.74 18.98 -22.02
CA LYS A 55 7.49 18.14 -22.99
C LYS A 55 9.00 18.18 -22.78
N GLY A 56 9.57 19.32 -22.41
CA GLY A 56 11.01 19.47 -22.13
C GLY A 56 11.49 18.77 -20.86
N ASP A 57 10.54 18.29 -20.03
CA ASP A 57 10.85 17.60 -18.78
C ASP A 57 10.82 16.06 -18.91
N LEU A 58 10.48 15.56 -20.09
CA LEU A 58 10.32 14.13 -20.35
C LEU A 58 11.65 13.45 -20.63
N THR A 59 11.91 12.35 -19.92
CA THR A 59 13.04 11.45 -20.17
C THR A 59 12.53 10.12 -20.72
N PRO A 60 12.93 9.68 -21.91
CA PRO A 60 12.43 8.46 -22.53
C PRO A 60 12.99 7.21 -21.84
N PHE A 61 12.21 6.12 -21.87
CA PHE A 61 12.69 4.78 -21.54
C PHE A 61 11.95 3.73 -22.37
N VAL A 62 12.54 2.54 -22.50
CA VAL A 62 12.00 1.46 -23.35
C VAL A 62 11.80 0.21 -22.50
N PRO A 63 10.59 -0.01 -21.97
CA PRO A 63 10.32 -1.18 -21.14
C PRO A 63 10.11 -2.46 -21.97
N SER A 64 9.93 -2.35 -23.29
CA SER A 64 10.04 -3.43 -24.27
C SER A 64 10.17 -2.87 -25.68
N GLU A 65 10.90 -3.59 -26.53
CA GLU A 65 11.09 -3.28 -27.94
C GLU A 65 9.82 -3.47 -28.79
N SER A 66 8.88 -4.33 -28.35
CA SER A 66 7.67 -4.66 -29.12
C SER A 66 6.49 -3.70 -28.91
N SER A 67 6.66 -2.68 -28.06
CA SER A 67 5.59 -1.74 -27.72
C SER A 67 5.41 -0.64 -28.78
N SER A 68 4.18 -0.45 -29.28
CA SER A 68 3.80 0.73 -30.07
C SER A 68 3.61 2.00 -29.22
N ILE A 69 3.57 1.87 -27.89
CA ILE A 69 3.49 2.96 -26.93
C ILE A 69 4.91 3.45 -26.60
N LYS A 70 5.11 4.77 -26.68
CA LYS A 70 6.35 5.44 -26.22
C LYS A 70 6.22 5.81 -24.75
N PHE A 71 7.23 5.49 -23.95
CA PHE A 71 7.22 5.72 -22.50
C PHE A 71 8.24 6.79 -22.09
N PHE A 72 7.84 7.62 -21.14
CA PHE A 72 8.65 8.70 -20.59
C PHE A 72 8.43 8.81 -19.08
N ILE A 73 9.41 9.37 -18.37
CA ILE A 73 9.24 9.89 -17.01
C ILE A 73 9.25 11.41 -17.08
N ASP A 74 8.32 12.06 -16.39
CA ASP A 74 8.42 13.48 -16.08
C ASP A 74 9.41 13.68 -14.93
N LYS A 75 10.61 14.20 -15.24
CA LYS A 75 11.68 14.32 -14.25
C LYS A 75 11.33 15.31 -13.12
N GLU A 76 10.44 16.27 -13.35
CA GLU A 76 10.03 17.26 -12.33
C GLU A 76 8.98 16.71 -11.35
N SER A 77 8.35 15.58 -11.69
CA SER A 77 7.41 14.89 -10.80
C SER A 77 8.07 13.97 -9.76
N ILE A 78 9.38 13.75 -9.88
CA ILE A 78 10.12 12.80 -9.02
C ILE A 78 10.13 13.31 -7.58
N SER A 79 9.59 12.51 -6.68
CA SER A 79 9.55 12.78 -5.24
C SER A 79 10.13 11.59 -4.47
N PHE A 80 11.09 11.84 -3.59
CA PHE A 80 11.64 10.85 -2.67
C PHE A 80 10.93 10.98 -1.33
N ILE A 81 10.20 9.95 -0.94
CA ILE A 81 9.43 9.91 0.29
C ILE A 81 10.19 9.00 1.24
N ASN A 82 10.78 9.60 2.27
CA ASN A 82 11.69 8.91 3.18
C ASN A 82 12.80 8.16 2.41
N HIS A 83 13.19 6.97 2.88
CA HIS A 83 14.23 6.13 2.27
C HIS A 83 13.67 4.88 1.55
N ASP A 84 12.36 4.72 1.49
CA ASP A 84 11.67 3.50 1.04
C ASP A 84 10.74 3.73 -0.16
N GLU A 85 10.20 4.95 -0.36
CA GLU A 85 9.28 5.25 -1.45
C GLU A 85 9.82 6.29 -2.46
N VAL A 86 9.67 5.98 -3.75
CA VAL A 86 9.88 6.91 -4.85
C VAL A 86 8.59 7.10 -5.63
N ARG A 87 8.15 8.34 -5.81
CA ARG A 87 7.00 8.70 -6.64
C ARG A 87 7.43 9.43 -7.90
N LEU A 88 6.77 9.15 -9.02
CA LEU A 88 7.03 9.79 -10.30
C LEU A 88 5.80 9.68 -11.22
N THR A 89 5.74 10.53 -12.24
CA THR A 89 4.77 10.46 -13.32
C THR A 89 5.37 9.74 -14.52
N VAL A 90 4.75 8.62 -14.90
CA VAL A 90 4.98 7.96 -16.18
C VAL A 90 4.07 8.60 -17.22
N VAL A 91 4.62 9.01 -18.35
CA VAL A 91 3.89 9.57 -19.48
C VAL A 91 3.98 8.62 -20.66
N THR A 92 2.84 8.33 -21.28
CA THR A 92 2.76 7.50 -22.47
C THR A 92 2.28 8.32 -23.65
N PHE A 93 2.81 8.05 -24.84
CA PHE A 93 2.29 8.56 -26.11
C PHE A 93 1.92 7.38 -27.01
N ASN A 94 0.74 7.45 -27.63
CA ASN A 94 0.34 6.50 -28.66
C ASN A 94 0.76 6.98 -30.07
N GLU A 95 0.48 6.16 -31.09
CA GLU A 95 0.82 6.48 -32.49
C GLU A 95 0.15 7.75 -33.01
N SER A 96 -1.00 8.14 -32.45
CA SER A 96 -1.71 9.39 -32.79
C SER A 96 -1.24 10.58 -31.95
N GLU A 97 -0.11 10.45 -31.26
CA GLU A 97 0.48 11.47 -30.37
C GLU A 97 -0.41 11.93 -29.21
N LYS A 98 -1.50 11.19 -28.92
CA LYS A 98 -2.27 11.41 -27.69
C LYS A 98 -1.45 10.89 -26.52
N TYR A 99 -1.51 11.63 -25.42
CA TYR A 99 -0.75 11.32 -24.22
C TYR A 99 -1.65 10.97 -23.04
N GLN A 100 -1.11 10.18 -22.13
CA GLN A 100 -1.68 9.92 -20.81
C GLN A 100 -0.57 9.97 -19.77
N GLY A 101 -0.93 10.26 -18.52
CA GLY A 101 0.01 10.25 -17.40
C GLY A 101 -0.48 9.35 -16.27
N ILE A 102 0.44 8.70 -15.57
CA ILE A 102 0.17 7.93 -14.36
C ILE A 102 1.13 8.40 -13.28
N TYR A 103 0.60 8.98 -12.20
CA TYR A 103 1.40 9.26 -11.01
C TYR A 103 1.45 8.00 -10.14
N ILE A 104 2.63 7.41 -10.01
CA ILE A 104 2.88 6.10 -9.40
C ILE A 104 3.99 6.21 -8.35
N GLY A 105 3.82 5.48 -7.25
CA GLY A 105 4.83 5.26 -6.21
C GLY A 105 5.35 3.83 -6.22
N PHE A 106 6.62 3.67 -5.86
CA PHE A 106 7.29 2.41 -5.64
C PHE A 106 7.79 2.36 -4.21
N ARG A 107 7.32 1.38 -3.43
CA ARG A 107 7.76 1.09 -2.07
C ARG A 107 8.68 -0.12 -2.11
N CYS A 108 9.98 0.15 -1.97
CA CYS A 108 11.04 -0.78 -2.37
C CYS A 108 11.41 -1.83 -1.33
N ASP A 109 11.04 -1.62 -0.06
CA ASP A 109 11.25 -2.58 1.05
C ASP A 109 10.31 -3.80 0.92
N GLU A 110 9.04 -3.57 0.59
CA GLU A 110 8.02 -4.62 0.38
C GLU A 110 7.88 -5.02 -1.10
N TYR A 111 8.60 -4.35 -1.98
CA TYR A 111 8.58 -4.50 -3.43
C TYR A 111 7.17 -4.37 -4.02
N GLU A 112 6.58 -3.20 -3.77
CA GLU A 112 5.20 -2.84 -4.12
C GLU A 112 5.12 -1.52 -4.89
N PHE A 113 4.00 -1.32 -5.57
CA PHE A 113 3.67 -0.08 -6.25
C PHE A 113 2.25 0.37 -5.94
N ARG A 114 2.01 1.67 -6.02
CA ARG A 114 0.70 2.29 -5.82
C ARG A 114 0.47 3.36 -6.88
N GLN A 115 -0.73 3.40 -7.44
CA GLN A 115 -1.12 4.48 -8.35
C GLN A 115 -1.86 5.54 -7.54
N TYR A 116 -1.45 6.79 -7.68
CA TYR A 116 -2.03 7.93 -6.99
C TYR A 116 -2.96 8.75 -7.89
N GLY A 117 -2.67 8.77 -9.19
CA GLY A 117 -3.48 9.53 -10.14
C GLY A 117 -3.30 9.06 -11.58
N PHE A 118 -4.29 9.38 -12.41
CA PHE A 118 -4.25 9.25 -13.86
C PHE A 118 -4.55 10.61 -14.50
N LEU A 119 -3.68 11.05 -15.39
CA LEU A 119 -3.77 12.31 -16.13
C LEU A 119 -4.27 12.00 -17.54
N ASP A 120 -5.37 12.66 -17.90
CA ASP A 120 -6.04 12.51 -19.19
C ASP A 120 -6.59 13.85 -19.61
N ASP A 121 -6.29 14.27 -20.84
CA ASP A 121 -6.63 15.60 -21.36
C ASP A 121 -6.23 16.75 -20.40
N GLY A 122 -5.07 16.62 -19.74
CA GLY A 122 -4.55 17.62 -18.82
C GLY A 122 -5.24 17.65 -17.44
N VAL A 123 -6.20 16.77 -17.19
CA VAL A 123 -6.94 16.69 -15.92
C VAL A 123 -6.55 15.44 -15.14
N TRP A 124 -6.19 15.63 -13.87
CA TRP A 124 -5.93 14.52 -12.96
C TRP A 124 -7.22 13.92 -12.42
N ARG A 125 -7.27 12.60 -12.39
CA ARG A 125 -8.31 11.81 -11.74
C ARG A 125 -7.66 10.84 -10.75
N ARG A 126 -8.32 10.60 -9.61
CA ARG A 126 -7.84 9.64 -8.62
C ARG A 126 -8.46 8.26 -8.86
N PRO A 127 -7.70 7.17 -8.61
CA PRO A 127 -8.26 5.82 -8.67
C PRO A 127 -9.23 5.60 -7.50
N ALA A 128 -10.17 4.68 -7.68
CA ALA A 128 -11.13 4.32 -6.63
C ALA A 128 -10.48 3.59 -5.44
N ALA A 129 -9.39 2.85 -5.70
CA ALA A 129 -8.60 2.15 -4.69
C ALA A 129 -7.16 2.67 -4.71
N LEU A 130 -6.63 2.92 -3.52
CA LEU A 130 -5.26 3.38 -3.29
C LEU A 130 -4.45 2.30 -2.58
N ASP A 131 -4.70 1.02 -2.84
CA ASP A 131 -3.94 -0.05 -2.20
C ASP A 131 -2.55 -0.19 -2.79
N TRP A 132 -1.59 -0.57 -1.95
CA TRP A 132 -0.31 -1.07 -2.44
C TRP A 132 -0.53 -2.42 -3.13
N ARG A 133 0.13 -2.60 -4.28
CA ARG A 133 0.05 -3.82 -5.08
C ARG A 133 1.45 -4.37 -5.29
N LYS A 134 1.60 -5.69 -5.29
CA LYS A 134 2.87 -6.33 -5.66
C LYS A 134 3.30 -5.91 -7.05
N ILE A 135 4.58 -5.56 -7.21
CA ILE A 135 5.14 -5.29 -8.53
C ILE A 135 4.92 -6.53 -9.41
N PRO A 136 4.31 -6.37 -10.60
CA PRO A 136 3.97 -7.51 -11.43
C PRO A 136 5.24 -8.21 -11.93
N LYS A 137 5.12 -9.51 -12.20
CA LYS A 137 6.11 -10.16 -13.04
C LYS A 137 6.15 -9.47 -14.41
N PRO A 138 7.31 -9.42 -15.06
CA PRO A 138 7.39 -8.91 -16.42
C PRO A 138 6.39 -9.59 -17.36
N GLY A 139 5.80 -8.83 -18.28
CA GLY A 139 4.66 -9.23 -19.10
C GLY A 139 3.66 -8.08 -19.29
N TYR A 140 2.37 -8.31 -19.00
CA TYR A 140 1.37 -7.22 -19.01
C TYR A 140 1.74 -6.14 -17.97
N ASN A 141 1.82 -4.87 -18.39
CA ASN A 141 2.33 -3.73 -17.59
C ASN A 141 3.83 -3.81 -17.20
N GLN A 142 4.66 -4.38 -18.08
CA GLN A 142 6.12 -4.44 -17.95
C GLN A 142 6.83 -3.13 -17.55
N TYR A 143 6.25 -1.94 -17.81
CA TYR A 143 6.88 -0.68 -17.43
C TYR A 143 7.00 -0.52 -15.92
N VAL A 144 6.04 -1.04 -15.13
CA VAL A 144 6.11 -1.00 -13.66
C VAL A 144 7.27 -1.88 -13.18
N ALA A 145 7.37 -3.10 -13.72
CA ALA A 145 8.47 -4.02 -13.41
C ALA A 145 9.84 -3.46 -13.83
N PHE A 146 9.90 -2.82 -15.00
CA PHE A 146 11.09 -2.13 -15.51
C PHE A 146 11.58 -1.07 -14.53
N LEU A 147 10.71 -0.13 -14.18
CA LEU A 147 11.06 1.00 -13.33
C LEU A 147 11.50 0.54 -11.95
N ALA A 148 10.76 -0.39 -11.34
CA ALA A 148 11.13 -0.98 -10.07
C ALA A 148 12.53 -1.60 -10.10
N ARG A 149 12.81 -2.46 -11.09
CA ARG A 149 14.04 -3.26 -11.15
C ARG A 149 15.27 -2.44 -11.51
N TYR A 150 15.12 -1.43 -12.36
CA TYR A 150 16.27 -0.77 -12.98
C TYR A 150 16.45 0.69 -12.58
N SER A 151 15.41 1.36 -12.09
CA SER A 151 15.44 2.81 -11.87
C SER A 151 15.13 3.22 -10.42
N THR A 152 14.09 2.65 -9.81
CA THR A 152 13.58 3.17 -8.53
C THR A 152 14.00 2.35 -7.32
N CYS A 153 14.21 1.03 -7.43
CA CYS A 153 14.58 0.19 -6.30
C CYS A 153 15.98 -0.42 -6.47
N GLN A 154 16.80 -0.38 -5.42
CA GLN A 154 18.12 -1.00 -5.38
C GLN A 154 18.46 -1.51 -3.98
N GLY A 155 18.90 -2.77 -3.87
CA GLY A 155 19.38 -3.33 -2.60
C GLY A 155 18.33 -3.40 -1.48
N GLY A 156 17.03 -3.46 -1.83
CA GLY A 156 15.93 -3.46 -0.86
C GLY A 156 15.48 -2.08 -0.39
N GLY A 157 16.03 -0.99 -0.94
CA GLY A 157 15.61 0.37 -0.64
C GLY A 157 15.36 1.20 -1.89
N ALA A 158 14.85 2.42 -1.69
CA ALA A 158 14.67 3.39 -2.77
C ALA A 158 16.03 3.87 -3.30
N VAL A 159 16.15 4.01 -4.62
CA VAL A 159 17.23 4.78 -5.24
C VAL A 159 17.05 6.23 -4.82
N LEU A 160 18.07 6.78 -4.17
CA LEU A 160 18.10 8.19 -3.77
C LEU A 160 18.84 9.00 -4.83
N GLY A 161 18.25 10.12 -5.22
CA GLY A 161 18.84 11.07 -6.15
C GLY A 161 18.33 10.90 -7.58
N LYS A 162 17.91 12.03 -8.15
CA LYS A 162 17.33 12.12 -9.50
C LYS A 162 18.28 11.61 -10.58
N THR A 163 19.55 11.98 -10.54
CA THR A 163 20.56 11.55 -11.53
C THR A 163 20.65 10.02 -11.60
N LYS A 164 20.79 9.36 -10.46
CA LYS A 164 20.93 7.91 -10.36
C LYS A 164 19.66 7.18 -10.82
N LEU A 165 18.48 7.70 -10.48
CA LEU A 165 17.20 7.18 -10.96
C LEU A 165 17.14 7.24 -12.50
N LEU A 166 17.52 8.37 -13.09
CA LEU A 166 17.50 8.58 -14.54
C LEU A 166 18.56 7.76 -15.28
N GLU A 167 19.73 7.52 -14.68
CA GLU A 167 20.74 6.59 -15.22
C GLU A 167 20.18 5.17 -15.38
N GLY A 168 19.33 4.74 -14.44
CA GLY A 168 18.63 3.46 -14.47
C GLY A 168 17.65 3.27 -15.64
N LEU A 169 17.29 4.35 -16.34
CA LEU A 169 16.45 4.30 -17.54
C LEU A 169 17.23 3.92 -18.80
N THR A 170 18.56 3.98 -18.74
CA THR A 170 19.41 3.74 -19.89
C THR A 170 19.59 2.25 -20.18
N GLY A 171 19.41 1.90 -21.45
CA GLY A 171 19.56 0.54 -21.97
C GLY A 171 18.27 0.02 -22.59
N VAL A 172 18.34 -0.31 -23.88
CA VAL A 172 17.36 -1.20 -24.51
C VAL A 172 17.56 -2.56 -23.87
N ARG A 173 16.55 -3.05 -23.15
CA ARG A 173 16.62 -4.36 -22.50
C ARG A 173 15.81 -5.33 -23.33
N LYS A 174 16.51 -6.32 -23.90
CA LYS A 174 15.88 -7.52 -24.45
C LYS A 174 14.98 -8.10 -23.37
N GLU A 175 13.84 -8.62 -23.82
CA GLU A 175 12.72 -9.10 -23.03
C GLU A 175 13.14 -9.72 -21.70
N PHE A 176 12.37 -9.40 -20.66
CA PHE A 176 12.56 -9.94 -19.33
C PHE A 176 12.44 -11.47 -19.33
N GLU A 177 13.55 -12.17 -19.54
CA GLU A 177 13.71 -13.59 -19.24
C GLU A 177 13.73 -13.85 -17.73
#